data_AF-A0A7H1BLB7-F1
#
_entry.id   AF-A0A7H1BLB7-F1
#
_cell.length_a   1.000
_cell.length_b   1.000
_cell.length_c   1.000
_cell.angle_alpha   90.00
_cell.angle_beta   90.00
_cell.angle_gamma   90.00
#
_symmetry.space_group_name_H-M   'P 1'
#
loop_
_entity.id
_entity.type
_entity.pdbx_description
1 polymer ?
#
loop_
_entity_poly.entity_id
_entity_poly.type
_entity_poly.pdbx_seq_one_letter_code
_entity_poly.pdbx_strand_id
1 'polypeptide(L)'
;HAAQPSLHFPGTAAAIRAAIRPHHGALAAELDADPHAPALTPEEAAEEEALIARIEAGEGTPEVFVRCFSDKGTGWMKTATITAGIRIDDYLFEAANPVHFGPVRCRPTEKPHQTIKRHIWRVNRSRSMLVVEPDVSVVWYDDPRP
;
A
#
# COMPACT_ATOMS: atom_id res chain seq x y z
N HIS A 1 19.61 -2.88 21.74
CA HIS A 1 18.85 -3.19 20.49
C HIS A 1 17.98 -1.98 20.19
N ALA A 2 18.34 -1.15 19.22
CA ALA A 2 17.48 -0.04 18.81
C ALA A 2 16.21 -0.61 18.15
N ALA A 3 15.03 -0.08 18.50
CA ALA A 3 13.80 -0.41 17.79
C ALA A 3 13.95 0.08 16.35
N GLN A 4 13.64 -0.78 15.37
CA GLN A 4 13.52 -0.31 13.99
C GLN A 4 12.29 0.61 13.91
N PRO A 5 12.37 1.78 13.26
CA PRO A 5 11.23 2.65 13.13
C PRO A 5 10.11 1.93 12.36
N SER A 6 8.88 2.06 12.85
CA SER A 6 7.70 1.59 12.13
C SER A 6 7.57 2.34 10.81
N LEU A 7 7.08 1.65 9.78
CA LEU A 7 6.65 2.30 8.55
C LEU A 7 5.47 3.23 8.88
N HIS A 8 5.51 4.46 8.39
CA HIS A 8 4.41 5.40 8.56
C HIS A 8 3.36 5.14 7.49
N PHE A 9 2.25 4.53 7.88
CA PHE A 9 1.09 4.27 7.00
C PHE A 9 -0.17 4.05 7.87
N PRO A 10 -1.39 4.18 7.32
CA PRO A 10 -2.62 3.90 8.07
C PRO A 10 -2.76 2.39 8.32
N GLY A 11 -2.54 1.96 9.57
CA GLY A 11 -2.53 0.54 9.98
C GLY A 11 -3.83 0.02 10.59
N THR A 12 -4.87 0.84 10.70
CA THR A 12 -6.18 0.45 11.29
C THR A 12 -7.30 0.64 10.28
N ALA A 13 -8.38 -0.15 10.36
CA ALA A 13 -9.52 -0.02 9.46
C ALA A 13 -10.11 1.40 9.44
N ALA A 14 -10.25 2.00 10.62
CA ALA A 14 -10.75 3.37 10.77
C ALA A 14 -9.79 4.41 10.16
N ALA A 15 -8.48 4.27 10.36
CA ALA A 15 -7.49 5.18 9.80
C ALA A 15 -7.42 5.09 8.27
N ILE A 16 -7.51 3.87 7.71
CA ILE A 16 -7.55 3.66 6.26
C ILE A 16 -8.77 4.37 5.66
N ARG A 17 -9.97 4.13 6.20
CA ARG A 17 -11.20 4.79 5.73
C ARG A 17 -11.12 6.31 5.84
N ALA A 18 -10.66 6.83 6.98
CA ALA A 18 -10.55 8.27 7.22
C ALA A 18 -9.53 8.96 6.30
N ALA A 19 -8.56 8.22 5.76
CA ALA A 19 -7.51 8.76 4.90
C ALA A 19 -7.90 8.82 3.41
N ILE A 20 -8.92 8.08 2.97
CA ILE A 20 -9.38 8.05 1.56
C ILE A 20 -9.66 9.46 1.02
N ARG A 21 -10.65 10.17 1.57
CA ARG A 21 -11.05 11.49 1.04
C ARG A 21 -9.91 12.53 1.09
N PRO A 22 -9.16 12.67 2.20
CA PRO A 22 -8.00 13.58 2.23
C PRO A 22 -6.93 13.23 1.21
N HIS A 23 -6.61 11.94 1.02
CA HIS A 23 -5.59 11.51 0.09
C HIS A 23 -5.97 11.81 -1.37
N HIS A 24 -7.19 11.44 -1.75
CA HIS A 24 -7.71 11.69 -3.10
C HIS A 24 -7.93 13.17 -3.40
N GLY A 25 -8.38 13.95 -2.40
CA GLY A 25 -8.44 15.40 -2.52
C GLY A 25 -7.07 16.05 -2.74
N ALA A 26 -6.01 15.51 -2.11
CA ALA A 26 -4.64 15.98 -2.34
C ALA A 26 -4.13 15.60 -3.73
N LEU A 27 -4.41 14.37 -4.20
CA LEU A 27 -4.05 13.93 -5.56
C LEU A 27 -4.73 14.77 -6.64
N ALA A 28 -6.02 15.06 -6.48
CA ALA A 28 -6.74 15.94 -7.41
C ALA A 28 -6.13 17.34 -7.45
N ALA A 29 -5.78 17.91 -6.30
CA ALA A 29 -5.13 19.22 -6.23
C ALA A 29 -3.71 19.22 -6.85
N GLU A 30 -2.95 18.12 -6.72
CA GLU A 30 -1.65 17.96 -7.36
C GLU A 30 -1.78 17.88 -8.90
N LEU A 31 -2.79 17.14 -9.39
CA LEU A 31 -3.09 17.05 -10.83
C LEU A 31 -3.53 18.39 -11.42
N ASP A 32 -4.41 19.12 -10.73
CA ASP A 32 -4.87 20.44 -11.16
C ASP A 32 -3.74 21.48 -11.20
N ALA A 33 -2.71 21.30 -10.36
CA ALA A 33 -1.55 22.18 -10.31
C ALA A 33 -0.51 21.89 -11.40
N ASP A 34 -0.54 20.70 -12.03
CA ASP A 34 0.38 20.33 -13.11
C ASP A 34 -0.23 20.66 -14.49
N PRO A 35 0.26 21.70 -15.21
CA PRO A 35 -0.27 22.08 -16.52
C PRO A 35 0.00 21.05 -17.62
N HIS A 36 0.79 20.01 -17.34
CA HIS A 36 1.07 18.91 -18.25
C HIS A 36 0.36 17.61 -17.86
N ALA A 37 -0.28 17.56 -16.68
CA ALA A 37 -1.10 16.42 -16.30
C ALA A 37 -2.43 16.45 -17.07
N PRO A 38 -2.89 15.31 -17.59
CA PRO A 38 -4.23 15.21 -18.13
C PRO A 38 -5.24 15.42 -17.00
N ALA A 39 -6.09 16.42 -17.14
CA ALA A 39 -7.23 16.59 -16.23
C ALA A 39 -8.16 15.37 -16.35
N LEU A 40 -8.73 14.95 -15.23
CA LEU A 40 -9.79 13.94 -15.25
C LEU A 40 -10.97 14.47 -16.07
N THR A 41 -11.56 13.58 -16.86
CA THR A 41 -12.84 13.88 -17.51
C THR A 41 -13.94 14.02 -16.43
N PRO A 42 -15.02 14.75 -16.71
CA PRO A 42 -16.15 14.85 -15.77
C PRO A 42 -16.75 13.49 -15.39
N GLU A 43 -16.66 12.50 -16.29
CA GLU A 43 -17.10 11.13 -16.04
C GLU A 43 -16.19 10.43 -15.02
N GLU A 44 -14.87 10.46 -15.24
CA GLU A 44 -13.89 9.88 -14.29
C GLU A 44 -13.99 10.52 -12.90
N ALA A 45 -14.16 11.84 -12.83
CA ALA A 45 -14.34 12.53 -11.55
C ALA A 45 -15.64 12.13 -10.83
N ALA A 46 -16.73 11.90 -11.58
CA ALA A 46 -18.00 11.45 -11.02
C ALA A 46 -17.93 9.99 -10.54
N GLU A 47 -17.25 9.12 -11.29
CA GLU A 47 -16.97 7.74 -10.88
C GLU A 47 -16.13 7.69 -9.59
N GLU A 48 -15.10 8.53 -9.50
CA GLU A 48 -14.26 8.62 -8.30
C GLU A 48 -15.05 9.08 -7.07
N GLU A 49 -15.84 10.16 -7.17
CA GLU A 49 -16.67 10.62 -6.05
C GLU A 49 -17.74 9.59 -5.66
N ALA A 50 -18.30 8.85 -6.62
CA ALA A 50 -19.23 7.76 -6.34
C ALA A 50 -18.56 6.62 -5.55
N LEU A 51 -17.31 6.27 -5.88
CA LEU A 51 -16.53 5.29 -5.11
C LEU A 51 -16.24 5.80 -3.69
N ILE A 52 -15.83 7.06 -3.53
CA ILE A 52 -15.60 7.66 -2.21
C ILE A 52 -16.88 7.63 -1.37
N ALA A 53 -18.02 8.03 -1.94
CA ALA A 53 -19.31 8.01 -1.24
C ALA A 53 -19.71 6.58 -0.78
N ARG A 54 -19.48 5.56 -1.61
CA ARG A 54 -19.69 4.15 -1.24
C ARG A 54 -18.80 3.73 -0.07
N ILE A 55 -17.52 4.11 -0.11
CA ILE A 55 -16.57 3.81 0.97
C ILE A 55 -16.98 4.48 2.29
N GLU A 56 -17.46 5.72 2.23
CA GLU A 56 -17.98 6.46 3.39
C GLU A 56 -19.27 5.85 3.94
N ALA A 57 -20.11 5.30 3.08
CA ALA A 57 -21.27 4.49 3.46
C ALA A 57 -20.89 3.13 4.08
N GLY A 58 -19.61 2.78 4.08
CA GLY A 58 -19.08 1.57 4.72
C GLY A 58 -18.80 0.41 3.76
N GLU A 59 -18.96 0.60 2.46
CA GLU A 59 -18.62 -0.44 1.47
C GLU A 59 -17.11 -0.71 1.42
N GLY A 60 -16.77 -1.87 0.88
CA GLY A 60 -15.39 -2.34 0.70
C GLY A 60 -14.71 -2.84 1.98
N THR A 61 -13.57 -3.52 1.81
CA THR A 61 -12.79 -4.12 2.90
C THR A 61 -11.45 -3.41 3.05
N PRO A 62 -11.08 -2.91 4.24
CA PRO A 62 -9.75 -2.36 4.47
C PRO A 62 -8.66 -3.41 4.34
N GLU A 63 -7.63 -3.10 3.55
CA GLU A 63 -6.54 -4.02 3.27
C GLU A 63 -5.20 -3.29 3.13
N VAL A 64 -4.13 -4.04 3.39
CA VAL A 64 -2.76 -3.64 3.09
C VAL A 64 -2.16 -4.62 2.10
N PHE A 65 -1.77 -4.11 0.94
CA PHE A 65 -1.09 -4.85 -0.10
C PHE A 65 0.41 -4.68 0.00
N VAL A 66 1.15 -5.79 -0.03
CA VAL A 66 2.61 -5.80 -0.07
C VAL A 66 3.07 -6.49 -1.34
N ARG A 67 3.41 -5.69 -2.34
CA ARG A 67 3.98 -6.17 -3.60
C ARG A 67 5.50 -6.26 -3.45
N CYS A 68 6.01 -7.48 -3.55
CA CYS A 68 7.43 -7.80 -3.35
C CYS A 68 8.11 -8.05 -4.69
N PHE A 69 9.33 -7.54 -4.82
CA PHE A 69 10.10 -7.60 -6.06
C PHE A 69 11.49 -8.18 -5.80
N SER A 70 12.08 -8.71 -6.87
CA SER A 70 13.51 -9.04 -6.95
C SER A 70 14.18 -8.08 -7.92
N ASP A 71 15.46 -7.77 -7.72
CA ASP A 71 16.23 -7.07 -8.74
C ASP A 71 16.42 -7.95 -9.98
N LYS A 72 16.27 -7.34 -11.15
CA LYS A 72 16.31 -8.00 -12.47
C LYS A 72 17.69 -8.55 -12.85
N GLY A 73 18.75 -8.10 -12.18
CA GLY A 73 20.12 -8.44 -12.57
C GLY A 73 20.58 -9.73 -11.93
N THR A 74 20.50 -9.78 -10.60
CA THR A 74 21.20 -10.80 -9.83
C THR A 74 20.26 -11.64 -8.96
N GLY A 75 19.07 -11.10 -8.68
CA GLY A 75 18.11 -11.69 -7.75
C GLY A 75 18.52 -11.57 -6.28
N TRP A 76 19.63 -10.91 -5.96
CA TRP A 76 20.11 -10.81 -4.58
C TRP A 76 19.38 -9.75 -3.77
N MET A 77 18.76 -8.78 -4.40
CA MET A 77 18.11 -7.66 -3.73
C MET A 77 16.60 -7.81 -3.82
N LYS A 78 15.92 -7.78 -2.68
CA LYS A 78 14.45 -7.74 -2.64
C LYS A 78 13.96 -6.39 -2.15
N THR A 79 12.91 -5.89 -2.75
CA THR A 79 12.20 -4.67 -2.35
C THR A 79 10.72 -4.97 -2.18
N ALA A 80 9.99 -4.05 -1.57
CA ALA A 80 8.54 -4.09 -1.58
C ALA A 80 7.93 -2.70 -1.71
N THR A 81 6.75 -2.65 -2.32
CA THR A 81 5.84 -1.51 -2.30
C THR A 81 4.64 -1.91 -1.46
N ILE A 82 4.33 -1.09 -0.47
CA ILE A 82 3.28 -1.33 0.52
C ILE A 82 2.21 -0.27 0.33
N THR A 83 1.00 -0.71 0.01
CA THR A 83 -0.15 0.17 -0.23
C THR A 83 -1.25 -0.19 0.74
N ALA A 84 -1.82 0.80 1.42
CA ALA A 84 -3.00 0.63 2.26
C ALA A 84 -4.21 1.24 1.55
N GLY A 85 -5.37 0.60 1.63
CA GLY A 85 -6.54 1.06 0.90
C GLY A 85 -7.81 0.27 1.23
N ILE A 86 -8.87 0.56 0.49
CA ILE A 86 -10.15 -0.15 0.55
C ILE A 86 -10.30 -1.00 -0.70
N ARG A 87 -10.45 -2.32 -0.54
CA ARG A 87 -10.82 -3.21 -1.63
C ARG A 87 -12.30 -3.06 -1.94
N ILE A 88 -12.65 -2.69 -3.17
CA ILE A 88 -14.02 -2.60 -3.67
C ILE A 88 -14.04 -2.97 -5.16
N ASP A 89 -14.98 -3.81 -5.58
CA ASP A 89 -15.14 -4.25 -6.98
C ASP A 89 -13.83 -4.73 -7.64
N ASP A 90 -13.06 -5.57 -6.93
CA ASP A 90 -11.74 -6.09 -7.32
C ASP A 90 -10.62 -5.05 -7.53
N TYR A 91 -10.88 -3.78 -7.19
CA TYR A 91 -9.91 -2.69 -7.19
C TYR A 91 -9.47 -2.34 -5.76
N LEU A 92 -8.23 -1.87 -5.60
CA LEU A 92 -7.74 -1.29 -4.35
C LEU A 92 -7.75 0.23 -4.47
N PHE A 93 -8.68 0.87 -3.78
CA PHE A 93 -8.74 2.33 -3.68
C PHE A 93 -7.77 2.80 -2.59
N GLU A 94 -6.69 3.48 -2.98
CA GLU A 94 -5.56 3.77 -2.10
C GLU A 94 -5.91 4.82 -1.03
N ALA A 95 -5.40 4.64 0.18
CA ALA A 95 -5.63 5.55 1.31
C ALA A 95 -4.44 6.45 1.62
N ALA A 96 -3.29 6.18 1.00
CA ALA A 96 -2.07 6.93 1.17
C ALA A 96 -1.09 6.56 0.06
N ASN A 97 -0.11 7.44 -0.15
CA ASN A 97 1.03 7.17 -1.01
C ASN A 97 1.71 5.84 -0.63
N PRO A 98 2.07 5.00 -1.61
CA PRO A 98 2.75 3.74 -1.33
C PRO A 98 4.07 3.93 -0.58
N VAL A 99 4.33 3.05 0.37
CA VAL A 99 5.58 3.02 1.14
C VAL A 99 6.52 2.00 0.54
N HIS A 100 7.74 2.42 0.22
CA HIS A 100 8.78 1.52 -0.29
C HIS A 100 9.65 0.97 0.83
N PHE A 101 9.92 -0.33 0.80
CA PHE A 101 10.82 -1.01 1.71
C PHE A 101 11.95 -1.72 0.97
N GLY A 102 13.15 -1.69 1.55
CA GLY A 102 14.37 -2.28 1.00
C GLY A 102 15.29 -1.24 0.35
N PRO A 103 16.27 -1.68 -0.45
CA PRO A 103 16.52 -3.06 -0.84
C PRO A 103 17.16 -3.90 0.29
N VAL A 104 16.83 -5.19 0.34
CA VAL A 104 17.39 -6.15 1.30
C VAL A 104 18.14 -7.24 0.55
N ARG A 105 19.38 -7.52 0.97
CA ARG A 105 20.21 -8.56 0.38
C ARG A 105 19.83 -9.96 0.90
N CYS A 106 19.60 -10.91 0.00
CA CYS A 106 19.31 -12.31 0.30
C CYS A 106 19.78 -13.21 -0.85
N ARG A 107 19.58 -14.52 -0.74
CA ARG A 107 19.93 -15.46 -1.81
C ARG A 107 18.95 -15.34 -2.98
N PRO A 108 19.39 -15.51 -4.24
CA PRO A 108 18.51 -15.46 -5.41
C PRO A 108 17.35 -16.45 -5.37
N THR A 109 17.55 -17.60 -4.72
CA THR A 109 16.54 -18.66 -4.58
C THR A 109 15.45 -18.35 -3.57
N GLU A 110 15.59 -17.31 -2.76
CA GLU A 110 14.55 -16.91 -1.80
C GLU A 110 13.43 -16.13 -2.49
N LYS A 111 12.19 -16.51 -2.18
CA LYS A 111 11.00 -15.81 -2.67
C LYS A 111 10.93 -14.40 -2.05
N PRO A 112 10.71 -13.34 -2.85
CA PRO A 112 10.67 -11.97 -2.37
C PRO A 112 9.77 -11.77 -1.15
N HIS A 113 8.52 -12.21 -1.19
CA HIS A 113 7.58 -12.03 -0.07
C HIS A 113 8.04 -12.72 1.21
N GLN A 114 8.70 -13.88 1.13
CA GLN A 114 9.19 -14.57 2.33
C GLN A 114 10.31 -13.78 2.98
N THR A 115 11.24 -13.27 2.17
CA THR A 115 12.33 -12.42 2.65
C THR A 115 11.79 -11.12 3.23
N ILE A 116 10.92 -10.40 2.52
CA ILE A 116 10.36 -9.13 2.98
C ILE A 116 9.52 -9.32 4.25
N LYS A 117 8.62 -10.32 4.28
CA LYS A 117 7.80 -10.64 5.45
C LYS A 117 8.65 -10.90 6.69
N ARG A 118 9.79 -11.62 6.54
CA ARG A 118 10.73 -11.81 7.66
C ARG A 118 11.31 -10.49 8.18
N HIS A 119 11.42 -9.44 7.37
CA HIS A 119 11.98 -8.17 7.84
C HIS A 119 10.93 -7.27 8.48
N ILE A 120 9.76 -7.14 7.83
CA ILE A 120 8.78 -6.13 8.21
C ILE A 120 7.60 -6.67 9.02
N TRP A 121 7.35 -7.98 9.04
CA TRP A 121 6.20 -8.60 9.70
C TRP A 121 6.64 -9.58 10.80
N ARG A 122 6.51 -9.17 12.05
CA ARG A 122 6.86 -9.98 13.22
C ARG A 122 5.62 -10.30 14.06
N VAL A 123 5.64 -11.48 14.69
CA VAL A 123 4.61 -11.88 15.68
C VAL A 123 4.51 -10.86 16.82
N ASN A 124 5.66 -10.38 17.31
CA ASN A 124 5.70 -9.29 18.27
C ASN A 124 5.61 -7.94 17.54
N ARG A 125 4.48 -7.24 17.70
CA ARG A 125 4.20 -5.94 17.06
C ARG A 125 5.24 -4.88 17.34
N SER A 126 5.81 -4.82 18.56
CA SER A 126 6.83 -3.81 18.89
C SER A 126 8.17 -4.02 18.17
N ARG A 127 8.32 -5.17 17.50
CA ARG A 127 9.47 -5.51 16.64
C ARG A 127 9.09 -5.54 15.16
N SER A 128 7.84 -5.28 14.82
CA SER A 128 7.34 -5.27 13.45
C SER A 128 7.51 -3.86 12.89
N MET A 129 7.99 -3.74 11.65
CA MET A 129 8.02 -2.45 10.97
C MET A 129 6.66 -2.15 10.33
N LEU A 130 6.00 -3.18 9.80
CA LEU A 130 4.63 -3.15 9.32
C LEU A 130 3.71 -3.48 10.51
N VAL A 131 3.03 -2.47 11.03
CA VAL A 131 2.10 -2.60 12.17
C VAL A 131 0.68 -2.40 11.66
N VAL A 132 -0.08 -3.48 11.60
CA VAL A 132 -1.47 -3.52 11.12
C VAL A 132 -2.33 -4.16 12.19
N GLU A 133 -3.51 -3.59 12.45
CA GLU A 133 -4.49 -4.18 13.37
C GLU A 133 -5.10 -5.48 12.79
N PRO A 134 -5.60 -6.42 13.62
CA PRO A 134 -6.00 -7.75 13.17
C PRO A 134 -7.22 -7.76 12.26
N ASP A 135 -8.01 -6.68 12.30
CA ASP A 135 -9.20 -6.45 11.50
C ASP A 135 -8.89 -5.99 10.07
N VAL A 136 -7.62 -5.69 9.77
CA VAL A 136 -7.15 -5.34 8.43
C VAL A 136 -6.33 -6.48 7.85
N SER A 137 -6.77 -7.00 6.71
CA SER A 137 -6.06 -8.06 6.01
C SER A 137 -4.77 -7.56 5.37
N VAL A 138 -3.69 -8.33 5.47
CA VAL A 138 -2.42 -8.04 4.80
C VAL A 138 -2.15 -9.07 3.72
N VAL A 139 -2.16 -8.63 2.48
CA VAL A 139 -2.05 -9.48 1.29
C VAL A 139 -0.66 -9.34 0.68
N TRP A 140 0.00 -10.47 0.44
CA TRP A 140 1.38 -10.55 -0.03
C TRP A 140 1.42 -11.07 -1.46
N TYR A 141 2.10 -10.34 -2.34
CA TYR A 141 2.26 -10.72 -3.74
C TYR A 141 3.74 -10.71 -4.12
N ASP A 142 4.21 -11.78 -4.74
CA ASP A 142 5.45 -11.74 -5.51
C ASP A 142 5.12 -11.22 -6.90
N ASP A 143 5.82 -10.18 -7.36
CA ASP A 143 5.77 -9.84 -8.78
C ASP A 143 6.38 -11.01 -9.58
N PRO A 144 5.63 -11.60 -10.54
CA PRO A 144 6.11 -12.74 -11.31
C PRO A 144 7.26 -12.39 -12.26
N ARG A 145 7.62 -11.11 -12.39
CA ARG A 145 8.73 -10.69 -13.26
C ARG A 145 10.08 -11.20 -12.73
N PRO A 146 10.86 -11.92 -13.57
CA PRO A 146 12.19 -12.41 -13.22
C PRO A 146 13.21 -11.29 -13.03
#